data_AF-A0A0S7C530-F1
#
_entry.id   AF-A0A0S7C530-F1
#
_cell.length_a   1.000
_cell.length_b   1.000
_cell.length_c   1.000
_cell.angle_alpha   90.00
_cell.angle_beta   90.00
_cell.angle_gamma   90.00
#
_symmetry.space_group_name_H-M   'P 1'
#
loop_
_entity.id
_entity.type
_entity.pdbx_description
1 polymer ?
#
loop_
_entity_poly.entity_id
_entity_poly.type
_entity_poly.pdbx_seq_one_letter_code
_entity_poly.pdbx_strand_id
1 'polypeptide(L)'
;MKTLIYAILFLFSWVAAKSQSGCFPEGISFAHQYEIEWFQANYSWCTHIEGNVHIFGEDIYSLGGLSGVKSIGGSLYIGDPFWWTNLRSLNGLQGLTYVGGGITLQNNPFLRNIEGLGNVESLGTGQLLIEMNDSLTLLAGLEKITTIEGGVWVTGNHSLLNFLGLSNLTYINRNGFYCENNYLLADFTGLENLKKCIGILKIGINESLVNIDALTGLNEFGGGVFIHDNAALENLDGIANIPGTSISYLRIFNNPLLTKCHVQSVCDRLAYGVGGLNQIENNGPGCADYYEVVHKCESIGVDEPSLPEVFSIIENPDDDFIVIEAGNHSAAYTCDVYDLRGRRVLHRLFQEETNTISTASLRSGIYLLRIQGDGQYAVKKFCKK
;
A
#
# COMPACT_ATOMS: atom_id res chain seq x y z
N MET A 1 62.26 -38.76 29.04
CA MET A 1 61.62 -39.88 29.77
C MET A 1 60.62 -39.27 30.76
N LYS A 2 59.33 -39.34 30.42
CA LYS A 2 58.13 -39.21 31.27
C LYS A 2 57.77 -37.85 31.93
N THR A 3 56.56 -37.40 31.56
CA THR A 3 55.46 -36.83 32.41
C THR A 3 55.70 -35.48 33.10
N LEU A 4 54.79 -34.50 33.11
CA LEU A 4 53.34 -34.57 33.20
C LEU A 4 52.72 -33.24 32.71
N ILE A 5 51.83 -33.29 31.73
CA ILE A 5 50.99 -32.17 31.28
C ILE A 5 49.76 -32.14 32.21
N TYR A 6 49.59 -31.08 32.99
CA TYR A 6 48.33 -30.83 33.70
C TYR A 6 47.37 -30.08 32.77
N ALA A 7 46.47 -30.84 32.15
CA ALA A 7 45.25 -30.32 31.56
C ALA A 7 44.32 -29.87 32.70
N ILE A 8 44.06 -28.56 32.79
CA ILE A 8 42.99 -28.04 33.65
C ILE A 8 41.69 -28.14 32.85
N LEU A 9 41.06 -29.31 32.95
CA LEU A 9 39.63 -29.50 32.68
C LEU A 9 38.86 -28.87 33.85
N PHE A 10 38.48 -27.60 33.71
CA PHE A 10 37.40 -27.07 34.55
C PHE A 10 36.07 -27.65 34.04
N LEU A 11 35.74 -28.81 34.60
CA LEU A 11 34.37 -29.31 34.67
C LEU A 11 33.51 -28.27 35.38
N PHE A 12 32.77 -27.47 34.61
CA PHE A 12 31.58 -26.79 35.11
C PHE A 12 30.45 -27.83 35.26
N SER A 13 30.60 -28.73 36.24
CA SER A 13 29.46 -29.48 36.77
C SER A 13 28.86 -28.69 37.92
N TRP A 14 28.21 -27.58 37.59
CA TRP A 14 27.21 -26.99 38.47
C TRP A 14 25.85 -27.40 37.94
N VAL A 15 25.44 -28.63 38.25
CA VAL A 15 24.02 -29.00 38.23
C VAL A 15 23.40 -28.29 39.43
N ALA A 16 23.15 -27.00 39.28
CA ALA A 16 22.05 -26.41 40.00
C ALA A 16 20.80 -27.01 39.36
N ALA A 17 20.13 -27.89 40.10
CA ALA A 17 18.70 -28.10 39.95
C ALA A 17 18.01 -26.77 40.30
N LYS A 18 18.16 -25.75 39.46
CA LYS A 18 17.17 -24.70 39.35
C LYS A 18 15.98 -25.40 38.73
N SER A 19 14.88 -25.50 39.46
CA SER A 19 13.57 -25.53 38.83
C SER A 19 13.48 -24.26 38.00
N GLN A 20 13.93 -24.32 36.74
CA GLN A 20 13.87 -23.21 35.83
C GLN A 20 12.41 -23.13 35.40
N SER A 21 11.66 -22.33 36.15
CA SER A 21 10.31 -21.93 35.79
C SER A 21 10.40 -21.15 34.49
N GLY A 22 10.07 -21.83 33.39
CA GLY A 22 9.94 -21.27 32.05
C GLY A 22 11.19 -21.32 31.18
N CYS A 23 11.00 -21.53 29.88
CA CYS A 23 12.11 -21.49 28.94
C CYS A 23 12.33 -20.05 28.45
N PHE A 24 13.39 -19.43 28.97
CA PHE A 24 13.82 -18.05 28.66
C PHE A 24 12.67 -17.01 28.76
N PRO A 25 12.09 -16.79 29.97
CA PRO A 25 11.03 -15.79 30.21
C PRO A 25 11.45 -14.36 29.83
N GLU A 26 12.71 -14.00 30.10
CA GLU A 26 13.27 -12.69 29.72
C GLU A 26 13.76 -12.64 28.26
N GLY A 27 13.61 -13.74 27.52
CA GLY A 27 14.12 -13.89 26.17
C GLY A 27 15.58 -14.35 26.09
N ILE A 28 16.10 -14.39 24.88
CA ILE A 28 17.46 -14.82 24.55
C ILE A 28 18.02 -13.99 23.38
N SER A 29 19.32 -13.76 23.40
CA SER A 29 20.04 -13.05 22.34
C SER A 29 21.17 -13.92 21.80
N PHE A 30 21.37 -13.90 20.49
CA PHE A 30 22.42 -14.58 19.76
C PHE A 30 23.22 -13.52 18.99
N ALA A 31 24.42 -13.24 19.47
CA ALA A 31 25.40 -12.36 18.83
C ALA A 31 26.47 -13.16 18.07
N HIS A 32 26.56 -14.48 18.29
CA HIS A 32 27.53 -15.35 17.62
C HIS A 32 26.96 -16.71 17.23
N GLN A 33 27.52 -17.32 16.17
CA GLN A 33 27.06 -18.61 15.67
C GLN A 33 27.19 -19.72 16.72
N TYR A 34 28.26 -19.70 17.53
CA TYR A 34 28.48 -20.70 18.56
C TYR A 34 27.38 -20.68 19.64
N GLU A 35 26.66 -19.56 19.83
CA GLU A 35 25.59 -19.46 20.81
C GLU A 35 24.33 -20.20 20.34
N ILE A 36 24.05 -20.17 19.03
CA ILE A 36 22.97 -20.95 18.40
C ILE A 36 23.27 -22.45 18.50
N GLU A 37 24.51 -22.85 18.22
CA GLU A 37 24.96 -24.24 18.36
C GLU A 37 24.92 -24.71 19.81
N TRP A 38 25.33 -23.84 20.74
CA TRP A 38 25.29 -24.10 22.17
C TRP A 38 23.87 -24.22 22.71
N PHE A 39 22.93 -23.40 22.21
CA PHE A 39 21.51 -23.51 22.55
C PHE A 39 20.97 -24.89 22.18
N GLN A 40 21.26 -25.39 20.99
CA GLN A 40 20.83 -26.72 20.56
C GLN A 40 21.36 -27.83 21.50
N ALA A 41 22.63 -27.74 21.90
CA ALA A 41 23.27 -28.75 22.72
C ALA A 41 22.76 -28.78 24.18
N ASN A 42 22.35 -27.64 24.74
CA ASN A 42 22.04 -27.50 26.17
C ASN A 42 20.55 -27.25 26.46
N TYR A 43 19.78 -26.79 25.47
CA TYR A 43 18.37 -26.43 25.60
C TYR A 43 17.51 -27.12 24.53
N SER A 44 17.89 -28.32 24.08
CA SER A 44 17.12 -29.11 23.11
C SER A 44 15.68 -29.43 23.54
N TRP A 45 15.39 -29.32 24.85
CA TRP A 45 14.05 -29.49 25.42
C TRP A 45 13.18 -28.22 25.31
N CYS A 46 13.79 -27.06 25.04
CA CYS A 46 13.09 -25.80 24.92
C CYS A 46 12.43 -25.67 23.54
N THR A 47 11.13 -25.93 23.49
CA THR A 47 10.32 -25.75 22.27
C THR A 47 9.53 -24.44 22.27
N HIS A 48 9.44 -23.75 23.39
CA HIS A 48 8.71 -22.47 23.53
C HIS A 48 9.60 -21.47 24.24
N ILE A 49 10.10 -20.46 23.54
CA ILE A 49 10.85 -19.36 24.16
C ILE A 49 9.83 -18.34 24.63
N GLU A 50 9.74 -18.08 25.93
CA GLU A 50 8.69 -17.22 26.50
C GLU A 50 8.88 -15.74 26.16
N GLY A 51 10.12 -15.24 26.21
CA GLY A 51 10.45 -13.85 25.90
C GLY A 51 10.80 -13.61 24.43
N ASN A 52 11.52 -12.53 24.17
CA ASN A 52 11.99 -12.16 22.84
C ASN A 52 13.19 -13.01 22.39
N VAL A 53 13.35 -13.19 21.08
CA VAL A 53 14.55 -13.77 20.47
C VAL A 53 15.22 -12.70 19.62
N HIS A 54 16.48 -12.39 19.91
CA HIS A 54 17.29 -11.47 19.12
C HIS A 54 18.46 -12.21 18.46
N ILE A 55 18.68 -12.01 17.16
CA ILE A 55 19.76 -12.64 16.39
C ILE A 55 20.42 -11.53 15.56
N PHE A 56 21.66 -11.14 15.85
CA PHE A 56 22.26 -9.93 15.22
C PHE A 56 23.78 -10.00 14.98
N GLY A 57 24.38 -11.19 15.07
CA GLY A 57 25.81 -11.39 14.85
C GLY A 57 26.23 -11.47 13.38
N GLU A 58 27.32 -10.78 13.01
CA GLU A 58 27.89 -10.87 11.66
C GLU A 58 28.43 -12.28 11.35
N ASP A 59 28.85 -13.05 12.35
CA ASP A 59 29.32 -14.42 12.16
C ASP A 59 28.17 -15.45 12.10
N ILE A 60 26.92 -15.02 12.23
CA ILE A 60 25.76 -15.92 12.15
C ILE A 60 25.42 -16.18 10.67
N TYR A 61 25.53 -17.45 10.27
CA TYR A 61 25.25 -17.93 8.92
C TYR A 61 24.25 -19.10 8.87
N SER A 62 23.86 -19.65 10.04
CA SER A 62 22.91 -20.76 10.15
C SER A 62 22.04 -20.65 11.40
N LEU A 63 20.74 -20.90 11.25
CA LEU A 63 19.78 -20.98 12.37
C LEU A 63 19.49 -22.44 12.76
N GLY A 64 20.26 -23.41 12.27
CA GLY A 64 19.99 -24.85 12.47
C GLY A 64 19.85 -25.27 13.94
N GLY A 65 20.54 -24.57 14.85
CA GLY A 65 20.42 -24.84 16.29
C GLY A 65 19.05 -24.49 16.89
N LEU A 66 18.21 -23.74 16.17
CA LEU A 66 16.86 -23.34 16.57
C LEU A 66 15.76 -24.26 16.03
N SER A 67 16.11 -25.36 15.34
CA SER A 67 15.13 -26.24 14.68
C SER A 67 14.12 -26.92 15.62
N GLY A 68 14.41 -26.95 16.92
CA GLY A 68 13.50 -27.47 17.95
C GLY A 68 12.48 -26.43 18.46
N VAL A 69 12.69 -25.14 18.18
CA VAL A 69 11.81 -24.06 18.64
C VAL A 69 10.53 -24.06 17.81
N LYS A 70 9.39 -24.17 18.50
CA LYS A 70 8.05 -24.21 17.91
C LYS A 70 7.30 -22.91 18.08
N SER A 71 7.57 -22.16 19.14
CA SER A 71 6.92 -20.87 19.38
C SER A 71 7.80 -19.91 20.17
N ILE A 72 7.58 -18.62 19.92
CA ILE A 72 8.18 -17.51 20.65
C ILE A 72 7.03 -16.70 21.25
N GLY A 73 7.01 -16.53 22.57
CA GLY A 73 5.99 -15.74 23.27
C GLY A 73 6.16 -14.25 23.03
N GLY A 74 7.41 -13.77 22.98
CA GLY A 74 7.77 -12.43 22.56
C GLY A 74 7.90 -12.26 21.05
N SER A 75 8.75 -11.31 20.66
CA SER A 75 9.04 -10.99 19.26
C SER A 75 10.30 -11.72 18.77
N LEU A 76 10.37 -11.97 17.47
CA LEU A 76 11.56 -12.46 16.78
C LEU A 76 12.23 -11.30 16.04
N TYR A 77 13.47 -10.98 16.41
CA TYR A 77 14.32 -9.98 15.76
C TYR A 77 15.50 -10.69 15.08
N ILE A 78 15.65 -10.51 13.76
CA ILE A 78 16.79 -11.00 12.98
C ILE A 78 17.44 -9.80 12.27
N GLY A 79 18.69 -9.55 12.65
CA GLY A 79 19.44 -8.32 12.44
C GLY A 79 18.94 -7.16 13.30
N ASP A 80 19.63 -6.03 13.21
CA ASP A 80 19.27 -4.79 13.91
C ASP A 80 19.73 -3.54 13.15
N PRO A 81 19.37 -2.31 13.55
CA PRO A 81 19.73 -1.08 12.83
C PRO A 81 21.24 -0.81 12.66
N PHE A 82 22.10 -1.43 13.46
CA PHE A 82 23.54 -1.18 13.55
C PHE A 82 24.39 -2.39 13.14
N TRP A 83 23.83 -3.60 13.16
CA TRP A 83 24.52 -4.86 12.90
C TRP A 83 23.72 -5.72 11.92
N TRP A 84 24.43 -6.36 10.98
CA TRP A 84 23.85 -7.28 10.00
C TRP A 84 24.20 -8.73 10.30
N THR A 85 23.40 -9.67 9.79
CA THR A 85 23.76 -11.10 9.78
C THR A 85 24.32 -11.52 8.41
N ASN A 86 25.04 -12.64 8.37
CA ASN A 86 25.47 -13.29 7.12
C ASN A 86 24.49 -14.39 6.66
N LEU A 87 23.26 -14.39 7.17
CA LEU A 87 22.22 -15.35 6.79
C LEU A 87 21.83 -15.19 5.32
N ARG A 88 21.71 -16.32 4.63
CA ARG A 88 21.19 -16.39 3.25
C ARG A 88 19.75 -16.90 3.16
N SER A 89 19.30 -17.59 4.20
CA SER A 89 17.93 -18.05 4.40
C SER A 89 17.64 -18.16 5.90
N LEU A 90 16.36 -18.36 6.24
CA LEU A 90 15.91 -18.61 7.61
C LEU A 90 15.82 -20.11 7.94
N ASN A 91 16.60 -20.94 7.23
CA ASN A 91 16.64 -22.38 7.48
C ASN A 91 17.11 -22.67 8.92
N GLY A 92 16.33 -23.47 9.64
CA GLY A 92 16.44 -23.66 11.08
C GLY A 92 15.19 -23.19 11.83
N LEU A 93 14.34 -22.35 11.22
CA LEU A 93 13.08 -21.90 11.81
C LEU A 93 11.83 -22.68 11.35
N GLN A 94 11.99 -23.76 10.58
CA GLN A 94 10.85 -24.47 9.99
C GLN A 94 9.90 -25.09 11.02
N GLY A 95 10.33 -25.26 12.28
CA GLY A 95 9.47 -25.71 13.37
C GLY A 95 8.55 -24.63 13.95
N LEU A 96 8.83 -23.35 13.67
CA LEU A 96 8.17 -22.20 14.27
C LEU A 96 6.76 -22.03 13.69
N THR A 97 5.75 -22.02 14.57
CA THR A 97 4.34 -21.81 14.19
C THR A 97 3.72 -20.55 14.77
N TYR A 98 4.32 -19.96 15.81
CA TYR A 98 3.76 -18.81 16.53
C TYR A 98 4.85 -17.86 17.03
N VAL A 99 4.65 -16.55 16.83
CA VAL A 99 5.50 -15.49 17.39
C VAL A 99 4.60 -14.41 18.00
N GLY A 100 4.53 -14.29 19.33
CA GLY A 100 3.49 -13.47 19.98
C GLY A 100 3.64 -11.96 19.85
N GLY A 101 4.88 -11.48 19.68
CA GLY A 101 5.22 -10.05 19.60
C GLY A 101 5.53 -9.53 18.20
N GLY A 102 5.46 -10.39 17.18
CA GLY A 102 5.76 -10.02 15.80
C GLY A 102 7.16 -10.41 15.33
N ILE A 103 7.40 -10.20 14.04
CA ILE A 103 8.65 -10.56 13.37
C ILE A 103 9.28 -9.28 12.81
N THR A 104 10.56 -9.07 13.12
CA THR A 104 11.41 -8.02 12.58
C THR A 104 12.58 -8.68 11.85
N LEU A 105 12.64 -8.52 10.53
CA LEU A 105 13.77 -8.89 9.69
C LEU A 105 14.41 -7.60 9.19
N GLN A 106 15.49 -7.17 9.81
CA GLN A 106 16.12 -5.89 9.50
C GLN A 106 17.60 -6.07 9.18
N ASN A 107 18.11 -5.36 8.16
CA ASN A 107 19.55 -5.32 7.84
C ASN A 107 20.17 -6.71 7.63
N ASN A 108 19.53 -7.58 6.84
CA ASN A 108 20.13 -8.85 6.42
C ASN A 108 20.43 -8.78 4.91
N PRO A 109 21.52 -8.12 4.49
CA PRO A 109 21.76 -7.78 3.08
C PRO A 109 21.96 -9.01 2.19
N PHE A 110 22.31 -10.16 2.77
CA PHE A 110 22.51 -11.42 2.06
C PHE A 110 21.31 -12.38 2.10
N LEU A 111 20.24 -12.02 2.83
CA LEU A 111 19.06 -12.87 3.00
C LEU A 111 18.27 -12.92 1.70
N ARG A 112 18.16 -14.12 1.10
CA ARG A 112 17.52 -14.31 -0.22
C ARG A 112 16.07 -14.79 -0.14
N ASN A 113 15.74 -15.51 0.92
CA ASN A 113 14.40 -16.03 1.16
C ASN A 113 14.11 -16.19 2.65
N ILE A 114 12.82 -16.26 2.97
CA ILE A 114 12.30 -16.40 4.33
C ILE A 114 11.45 -17.67 4.48
N GLU A 115 11.65 -18.68 3.61
CA GLU A 115 10.89 -19.94 3.57
C GLU A 115 10.95 -20.72 4.89
N GLY A 116 11.98 -20.44 5.71
CA GLY A 116 12.06 -20.95 7.08
C GLY A 116 10.86 -20.58 7.95
N LEU A 117 10.10 -19.53 7.61
CA LEU A 117 8.89 -19.10 8.31
C LEU A 117 7.61 -19.77 7.79
N GLY A 118 7.67 -20.67 6.81
CA GLY A 118 6.51 -21.25 6.12
C GLY A 118 5.49 -21.99 7.00
N ASN A 119 5.80 -22.20 8.29
CA ASN A 119 4.89 -22.78 9.26
C ASN A 119 4.29 -21.77 10.26
N VAL A 120 4.69 -20.50 10.22
CA VAL A 120 4.19 -19.45 11.11
C VAL A 120 2.75 -19.09 10.73
N GLU A 121 1.83 -19.34 11.66
CA GLU A 121 0.40 -19.14 11.46
C GLU A 121 -0.10 -17.82 12.08
N SER A 122 0.60 -17.30 13.08
CA SER A 122 0.18 -16.08 13.79
C SER A 122 1.36 -15.30 14.38
N LEU A 123 1.24 -13.98 14.31
CA LEU A 123 2.15 -13.00 14.91
C LEU A 123 1.63 -12.44 16.25
N GLY A 124 0.67 -13.12 16.88
CA GLY A 124 0.03 -12.65 18.11
C GLY A 124 -0.54 -11.25 17.95
N THR A 125 -0.17 -10.33 18.84
CA THR A 125 -0.59 -8.91 18.79
C THR A 125 0.40 -8.02 18.02
N GLY A 126 1.48 -8.62 17.52
CA GLY A 126 2.64 -7.95 16.95
C GLY A 126 2.50 -7.53 15.49
N GLN A 127 3.59 -6.95 15.01
CA GLN A 127 3.75 -6.45 13.65
C GLN A 127 4.64 -7.34 12.78
N LEU A 128 4.60 -7.10 11.48
CA LEU A 128 5.57 -7.60 10.53
C LEU A 128 6.44 -6.43 10.06
N LEU A 129 7.74 -6.50 10.29
CA LEU A 129 8.72 -5.53 9.79
C LEU A 129 9.77 -6.29 8.98
N ILE A 130 9.90 -5.93 7.71
CA ILE A 130 10.89 -6.43 6.77
C ILE A 130 11.60 -5.21 6.18
N GLU A 131 12.79 -4.91 6.68
CA GLU A 131 13.50 -3.68 6.37
C GLU A 131 14.95 -3.93 5.94
N MET A 132 15.42 -3.27 4.89
CA MET A 132 16.84 -3.29 4.50
C MET A 132 17.39 -4.72 4.28
N ASN A 133 16.60 -5.60 3.64
CA ASN A 133 17.04 -6.94 3.22
C ASN A 133 17.26 -6.95 1.69
N ASP A 134 18.32 -6.28 1.24
CA ASP A 134 18.54 -5.96 -0.18
C ASP A 134 18.48 -7.15 -1.15
N SER A 135 18.88 -8.36 -0.71
CA SER A 135 18.86 -9.57 -1.55
C SER A 135 17.52 -10.32 -1.54
N LEU A 136 16.53 -9.90 -0.74
CA LEU A 136 15.27 -10.60 -0.59
C LEU A 136 14.37 -10.30 -1.79
N THR A 137 14.09 -11.32 -2.60
CA THR A 137 13.32 -11.13 -3.85
C THR A 137 11.83 -11.39 -3.70
N LEU A 138 11.44 -12.24 -2.74
CA LEU A 138 10.08 -12.70 -2.51
C LEU A 138 9.84 -12.91 -1.01
N LEU A 139 8.58 -12.83 -0.60
CA LEU A 139 8.14 -13.13 0.78
C LEU A 139 7.69 -14.58 0.99
N ALA A 140 8.14 -15.50 0.12
CA ALA A 140 7.78 -16.92 0.22
C ALA A 140 8.12 -17.47 1.61
N GLY A 141 7.14 -18.09 2.27
CA GLY A 141 7.20 -18.48 3.68
C GLY A 141 6.22 -17.74 4.60
N LEU A 142 5.44 -16.77 4.12
CA LEU A 142 4.43 -16.07 4.93
C LEU A 142 2.98 -16.49 4.61
N GLU A 143 2.79 -17.53 3.80
CA GLU A 143 1.51 -17.85 3.17
C GLU A 143 0.44 -18.31 4.19
N LYS A 144 0.84 -18.72 5.39
CA LYS A 144 -0.08 -19.12 6.45
C LYS A 144 -0.64 -17.95 7.26
N ILE A 145 -0.05 -16.75 7.15
CA ILE A 145 -0.47 -15.58 7.91
C ILE A 145 -1.72 -15.00 7.24
N THR A 146 -2.84 -15.05 7.95
CA THR A 146 -4.12 -14.49 7.48
C THR A 146 -4.45 -13.14 8.11
N THR A 147 -3.90 -12.84 9.28
CA THR A 147 -4.14 -11.61 10.03
C THR A 147 -2.84 -11.12 10.66
N ILE A 148 -2.59 -9.82 10.54
CA ILE A 148 -1.54 -9.12 11.29
C ILE A 148 -2.24 -8.11 12.19
N GLU A 149 -2.06 -8.30 13.50
CA GLU A 149 -2.72 -7.50 14.52
C GLU A 149 -2.12 -6.10 14.65
N GLY A 150 -0.80 -5.99 14.52
CA GLY A 150 -0.07 -4.73 14.36
C GLY A 150 -0.09 -4.24 12.91
N GLY A 151 0.97 -3.52 12.53
CA GLY A 151 1.15 -3.02 11.16
C GLY A 151 2.08 -3.89 10.34
N VAL A 152 2.21 -3.53 9.07
CA VAL A 152 3.14 -4.14 8.11
C VAL A 152 4.07 -3.06 7.59
N TRP A 153 5.38 -3.27 7.75
CA TRP A 153 6.44 -2.42 7.21
C TRP A 153 7.31 -3.25 6.29
N VAL A 154 7.36 -2.86 5.02
CA VAL A 154 8.21 -3.46 4.00
C VAL A 154 8.99 -2.33 3.34
N THR A 155 10.18 -2.06 3.88
CA THR A 155 10.95 -0.85 3.55
C THR A 155 12.39 -1.17 3.11
N GLY A 156 12.89 -0.54 2.06
CA GLY A 156 14.30 -0.70 1.69
C GLY A 156 14.70 -2.12 1.26
N ASN A 157 13.78 -2.95 0.75
CA ASN A 157 14.10 -4.27 0.23
C ASN A 157 14.25 -4.17 -1.29
N HIS A 158 15.40 -3.65 -1.74
CA HIS A 158 15.57 -3.18 -3.11
C HIS A 158 15.32 -4.24 -4.20
N SER A 159 15.52 -5.53 -3.90
CA SER A 159 15.27 -6.63 -4.85
C SER A 159 13.88 -7.26 -4.77
N LEU A 160 13.02 -6.80 -3.85
CA LEU A 160 11.68 -7.37 -3.66
C LEU A 160 10.80 -7.08 -4.88
N LEU A 161 10.18 -8.12 -5.44
CA LEU A 161 9.41 -8.00 -6.68
C LEU A 161 7.91 -7.81 -6.47
N ASN A 162 7.33 -8.46 -5.45
CA ASN A 162 5.91 -8.43 -5.10
C ASN A 162 5.67 -9.03 -3.70
N PHE A 163 4.41 -9.27 -3.34
CA PHE A 163 3.95 -9.78 -2.05
C PHE A 163 3.35 -11.18 -2.13
N LEU A 164 3.72 -12.03 -3.10
CA LEU A 164 3.12 -13.37 -3.29
C LEU A 164 3.07 -14.23 -2.01
N GLY A 165 4.03 -14.06 -1.11
CA GLY A 165 4.05 -14.75 0.19
C GLY A 165 2.93 -14.32 1.16
N LEU A 166 2.25 -13.19 0.92
CA LEU A 166 1.13 -12.69 1.71
C LEU A 166 -0.23 -12.97 1.06
N SER A 167 -0.31 -13.91 0.09
CA SER A 167 -1.52 -14.18 -0.68
C SER A 167 -2.78 -14.50 0.14
N ASN A 168 -2.63 -14.92 1.39
CA ASN A 168 -3.74 -15.23 2.29
C ASN A 168 -4.00 -14.16 3.36
N LEU A 169 -3.24 -13.06 3.36
CA LEU A 169 -3.42 -11.95 4.30
C LEU A 169 -4.73 -11.23 4.01
N THR A 170 -5.59 -11.13 5.03
CA THR A 170 -6.93 -10.56 4.93
C THR A 170 -7.12 -9.31 5.79
N TYR A 171 -6.40 -9.21 6.91
CA TYR A 171 -6.58 -8.13 7.88
C TYR A 171 -5.24 -7.57 8.38
N ILE A 172 -5.10 -6.23 8.32
CA ILE A 172 -4.11 -5.45 9.07
C ILE A 172 -4.88 -4.59 10.06
N ASN A 173 -4.88 -4.98 11.33
CA ASN A 173 -5.82 -4.45 12.31
C ASN A 173 -5.39 -3.13 12.96
N ARG A 174 -4.10 -2.78 12.93
CA ARG A 174 -3.56 -1.55 13.53
C ARG A 174 -2.37 -1.02 12.75
N ASN A 175 -2.01 0.24 13.01
CA ASN A 175 -0.81 0.95 12.55
C ASN A 175 -0.65 1.14 11.04
N GLY A 176 -1.22 0.29 10.20
CA GLY A 176 -1.31 0.43 8.75
C GLY A 176 -0.31 -0.43 7.97
N PHE A 177 -0.15 -0.08 6.71
CA PHE A 177 0.73 -0.73 5.74
C PHE A 177 1.70 0.30 5.17
N TYR A 178 2.99 0.09 5.36
CA TYR A 178 4.07 0.96 4.91
C TYR A 178 4.93 0.19 3.92
N CYS A 179 4.90 0.61 2.66
CA CYS A 179 5.70 0.06 1.59
C CYS A 179 6.50 1.20 0.96
N GLU A 180 7.77 1.30 1.35
CA GLU A 180 8.64 2.36 0.85
C GLU A 180 10.02 1.89 0.41
N ASN A 181 10.61 2.57 -0.55
CA ASN A 181 12.01 2.33 -0.95
C ASN A 181 12.28 0.89 -1.41
N ASN A 182 11.34 0.26 -2.12
CA ASN A 182 11.53 -1.07 -2.74
C ASN A 182 11.67 -0.90 -4.26
N TYR A 183 12.87 -0.58 -4.74
CA TYR A 183 13.11 -0.12 -6.12
C TYR A 183 12.59 -1.07 -7.22
N LEU A 184 12.73 -2.39 -7.06
CA LEU A 184 12.28 -3.39 -8.05
C LEU A 184 10.86 -3.91 -7.85
N LEU A 185 10.12 -3.37 -6.87
CA LEU A 185 8.74 -3.76 -6.62
C LEU A 185 7.86 -3.31 -7.78
N ALA A 186 7.32 -4.26 -8.54
CA ALA A 186 6.59 -3.97 -9.79
C ALA A 186 5.09 -3.76 -9.57
N ASP A 187 4.52 -4.52 -8.64
CA ASP A 187 3.11 -4.54 -8.31
C ASP A 187 2.90 -5.08 -6.89
N PHE A 188 1.64 -5.10 -6.46
CA PHE A 188 1.25 -5.62 -5.16
C PHE A 188 0.68 -7.06 -5.25
N THR A 189 1.00 -7.82 -6.30
CA THR A 189 0.53 -9.20 -6.46
C THR A 189 0.84 -10.01 -5.19
N GLY A 190 -0.17 -10.74 -4.72
CA GLY A 190 -0.18 -11.39 -3.41
C GLY A 190 -0.94 -10.64 -2.32
N LEU A 191 -1.50 -9.45 -2.58
CA LEU A 191 -2.38 -8.74 -1.63
C LEU A 191 -3.87 -8.76 -2.01
N GLU A 192 -4.28 -9.59 -2.99
CA GLU A 192 -5.64 -9.64 -3.55
C GLU A 192 -6.71 -9.97 -2.50
N ASN A 193 -6.34 -10.66 -1.42
CA ASN A 193 -7.24 -11.04 -0.35
C ASN A 193 -7.31 -10.02 0.81
N LEU A 194 -6.55 -8.93 0.76
CA LEU A 194 -6.53 -7.91 1.81
C LEU A 194 -7.85 -7.14 1.81
N LYS A 195 -8.68 -7.35 2.84
CA LYS A 195 -10.00 -6.73 2.98
C LYS A 195 -10.00 -5.53 3.90
N LYS A 196 -9.11 -5.54 4.90
CA LYS A 196 -9.06 -4.53 5.95
C LYS A 196 -7.66 -4.01 6.21
N CYS A 197 -7.54 -2.70 6.33
CA CYS A 197 -6.33 -2.03 6.79
C CYS A 197 -6.69 -0.82 7.65
N ILE A 198 -6.29 -0.85 8.92
CA ILE A 198 -6.49 0.27 9.85
C ILE A 198 -5.14 0.91 10.16
N GLY A 199 -5.06 2.23 9.97
CA GLY A 199 -3.83 3.01 10.09
C GLY A 199 -3.46 3.69 8.77
N ILE A 200 -2.17 3.96 8.57
CA ILE A 200 -1.70 4.64 7.36
C ILE A 200 -1.48 3.62 6.25
N LEU A 201 -2.07 3.82 5.08
CA LEU A 201 -1.64 3.20 3.83
C LEU A 201 -0.58 4.12 3.21
N LYS A 202 0.69 3.77 3.41
CA LYS A 202 1.86 4.52 2.92
C LYS A 202 2.55 3.75 1.81
N ILE A 203 2.57 4.31 0.61
CA ILE A 203 3.15 3.71 -0.60
C ILE A 203 4.03 4.77 -1.26
N GLY A 204 5.35 4.60 -1.19
CA GLY A 204 6.20 5.57 -1.87
C GLY A 204 7.64 5.19 -2.11
N ILE A 205 8.31 5.91 -3.00
CA ILE A 205 9.72 5.62 -3.34
C ILE A 205 9.86 4.17 -3.87
N ASN A 206 8.86 3.66 -4.61
CA ASN A 206 8.93 2.35 -5.27
C ASN A 206 9.01 2.61 -6.79
N GLU A 207 10.23 2.79 -7.30
CA GLU A 207 10.45 3.31 -8.66
C GLU A 207 9.82 2.45 -9.77
N SER A 208 9.79 1.13 -9.60
CA SER A 208 9.23 0.20 -10.60
C SER A 208 7.74 -0.10 -10.41
N LEU A 209 7.07 0.48 -9.39
CA LEU A 209 5.70 0.14 -9.05
C LEU A 209 4.73 0.74 -10.08
N VAL A 210 4.11 -0.11 -10.91
CA VAL A 210 3.24 0.33 -12.02
C VAL A 210 1.79 0.49 -11.58
N ASN A 211 1.30 -0.41 -10.73
CA ASN A 211 -0.08 -0.40 -10.23
C ASN A 211 -0.16 -1.00 -8.83
N ILE A 212 -1.32 -0.79 -8.21
CA ILE A 212 -1.66 -1.30 -6.87
C ILE A 212 -2.96 -2.12 -6.91
N ASP A 213 -3.30 -2.70 -8.06
CA ASP A 213 -4.61 -3.30 -8.36
C ASP A 213 -4.96 -4.48 -7.45
N ALA A 214 -3.95 -5.14 -6.90
CA ALA A 214 -4.13 -6.18 -5.89
C ALA A 214 -4.84 -5.67 -4.63
N LEU A 215 -4.87 -4.36 -4.37
CA LEU A 215 -5.60 -3.79 -3.23
C LEU A 215 -7.12 -3.66 -3.46
N THR A 216 -7.65 -4.02 -4.63
CA THR A 216 -9.08 -3.85 -4.96
C THR A 216 -10.05 -4.49 -3.95
N GLY A 217 -9.60 -5.50 -3.19
CA GLY A 217 -10.38 -6.11 -2.10
C GLY A 217 -10.54 -5.25 -0.84
N LEU A 218 -9.76 -4.18 -0.69
CA LEU A 218 -9.67 -3.34 0.51
C LEU A 218 -10.90 -2.43 0.62
N ASN A 219 -11.86 -2.85 1.45
CA ASN A 219 -13.14 -2.15 1.66
C ASN A 219 -13.42 -1.80 3.13
N GLU A 220 -12.67 -2.36 4.07
CA GLU A 220 -12.67 -1.98 5.48
C GLU A 220 -11.43 -1.15 5.80
N PHE A 221 -11.51 0.15 5.62
CA PHE A 221 -10.38 1.06 5.84
C PHE A 221 -10.66 2.08 6.94
N GLY A 222 -9.60 2.53 7.61
CA GLY A 222 -9.67 3.68 8.50
C GLY A 222 -8.28 4.24 8.79
N GLY A 223 -8.00 5.45 8.33
CA GLY A 223 -6.72 6.12 8.58
C GLY A 223 -6.25 6.97 7.40
N GLY A 224 -4.94 7.12 7.20
CA GLY A 224 -4.38 8.06 6.21
C GLY A 224 -3.99 7.36 4.92
N VAL A 225 -4.12 8.03 3.77
CA VAL A 225 -3.57 7.54 2.49
C VAL A 225 -2.43 8.47 2.07
N PHE A 226 -1.24 7.90 1.90
CA PHE A 226 -0.01 8.59 1.54
C PHE A 226 0.65 7.88 0.36
N ILE A 227 0.53 8.45 -0.84
CA ILE A 227 1.06 7.85 -2.07
C ILE A 227 2.04 8.85 -2.70
N HIS A 228 3.32 8.52 -2.76
CA HIS A 228 4.31 9.50 -3.19
C HIS A 228 5.56 8.93 -3.85
N ASP A 229 6.19 9.73 -4.71
CA ASP A 229 7.50 9.40 -5.28
C ASP A 229 7.53 7.99 -5.94
N ASN A 230 6.42 7.51 -6.51
CA ASN A 230 6.38 6.28 -7.31
C ASN A 230 6.46 6.66 -8.79
N ALA A 231 7.67 6.59 -9.36
CA ALA A 231 7.96 7.09 -10.70
C ALA A 231 7.14 6.39 -11.81
N ALA A 232 6.86 5.09 -11.64
CA ALA A 232 6.14 4.28 -12.62
C ALA A 232 4.63 4.14 -12.37
N LEU A 233 4.08 4.64 -11.25
CA LEU A 233 2.70 4.36 -10.86
C LEU A 233 1.71 5.07 -11.79
N GLU A 234 0.85 4.32 -12.47
CA GLU A 234 -0.03 4.86 -13.52
C GLU A 234 -1.45 5.17 -13.04
N ASN A 235 -1.95 4.43 -12.05
CA ASN A 235 -3.34 4.49 -11.59
C ASN A 235 -3.50 4.19 -10.09
N LEU A 236 -4.69 4.50 -9.54
CA LEU A 236 -5.11 4.21 -8.17
C LEU A 236 -6.31 3.25 -8.10
N ASP A 237 -6.56 2.44 -9.13
CA ASP A 237 -7.74 1.56 -9.22
C ASP A 237 -7.80 0.57 -8.04
N GLY A 238 -6.63 0.14 -7.56
CA GLY A 238 -6.46 -0.67 -6.35
C GLY A 238 -7.14 -0.13 -5.10
N ILE A 239 -7.27 1.19 -4.92
CA ILE A 239 -7.92 1.76 -3.73
C ILE A 239 -9.34 2.25 -3.97
N ALA A 240 -9.92 1.99 -5.15
CA ALA A 240 -11.22 2.52 -5.53
C ALA A 240 -12.36 2.12 -4.57
N ASN A 241 -12.25 0.94 -3.94
CA ASN A 241 -13.28 0.37 -3.07
C ASN A 241 -13.14 0.77 -1.59
N ILE A 242 -12.14 1.59 -1.23
CA ILE A 242 -12.03 2.16 0.11
C ILE A 242 -13.16 3.17 0.32
N PRO A 243 -13.90 3.13 1.45
CA PRO A 243 -14.86 4.20 1.78
C PRO A 243 -14.13 5.55 1.91
N GLY A 244 -14.36 6.49 0.99
CA GLY A 244 -13.63 7.78 1.02
C GLY A 244 -13.82 8.59 2.31
N THR A 245 -14.96 8.40 2.98
CA THR A 245 -15.26 9.01 4.30
C THR A 245 -14.43 8.41 5.45
N SER A 246 -13.81 7.24 5.26
CA SER A 246 -12.92 6.64 6.26
C SER A 246 -11.44 7.02 6.06
N ILE A 247 -11.11 7.72 4.98
CA ILE A 247 -9.80 8.33 4.77
C ILE A 247 -9.72 9.62 5.60
N SER A 248 -8.92 9.59 6.66
CA SER A 248 -8.69 10.72 7.57
C SER A 248 -7.89 11.87 6.93
N TYR A 249 -6.94 11.57 6.05
CA TYR A 249 -6.20 12.55 5.24
C TYR A 249 -5.67 11.88 3.96
N LEU A 250 -5.50 12.68 2.92
CA LEU A 250 -5.10 12.20 1.59
C LEU A 250 -3.91 13.02 1.10
N ARG A 251 -2.76 12.37 0.87
CA ARG A 251 -1.62 13.01 0.23
C ARG A 251 -1.15 12.15 -0.93
N ILE A 252 -1.22 12.72 -2.14
CA ILE A 252 -0.80 12.07 -3.39
C ILE A 252 0.12 13.04 -4.12
N PHE A 253 1.44 12.81 -4.09
CA PHE A 253 2.36 13.76 -4.70
C PHE A 253 3.60 13.12 -5.32
N ASN A 254 4.19 13.79 -6.31
CA ASN A 254 5.39 13.31 -7.00
C ASN A 254 5.23 11.92 -7.65
N ASN A 255 4.07 11.60 -8.21
CA ASN A 255 3.86 10.39 -9.01
C ASN A 255 3.72 10.79 -10.50
N PRO A 256 4.82 11.03 -11.22
CA PRO A 256 4.82 11.72 -12.52
C PRO A 256 4.06 10.98 -13.63
N LEU A 257 3.88 9.66 -13.54
CA LEU A 257 3.09 8.87 -14.50
C LEU A 257 1.65 8.59 -14.04
N LEU A 258 1.25 9.05 -12.85
CA LEU A 258 -0.08 8.82 -12.32
C LEU A 258 -1.09 9.70 -13.07
N THR A 259 -1.91 9.10 -13.93
CA THR A 259 -2.91 9.82 -14.76
C THR A 259 -4.36 9.46 -14.41
N LYS A 260 -4.56 8.38 -13.63
CA LYS A 260 -5.86 7.87 -13.18
C LYS A 260 -5.93 7.78 -11.65
N CYS A 261 -6.33 8.87 -11.01
CA CYS A 261 -6.44 9.00 -9.55
C CYS A 261 -7.82 9.42 -9.07
N HIS A 262 -8.75 9.77 -9.98
CA HIS A 262 -10.14 10.15 -9.67
C HIS A 262 -11.02 8.91 -9.41
N VAL A 263 -10.50 7.96 -8.64
CA VAL A 263 -11.24 6.77 -8.24
C VAL A 263 -12.28 7.13 -7.17
N GLN A 264 -13.30 6.29 -7.00
CA GLN A 264 -14.44 6.58 -6.12
C GLN A 264 -14.00 6.99 -4.70
N SER A 265 -13.06 6.26 -4.12
CA SER A 265 -12.52 6.55 -2.78
C SER A 265 -11.87 7.94 -2.66
N VAL A 266 -11.12 8.37 -3.69
CA VAL A 266 -10.51 9.70 -3.75
C VAL A 266 -11.58 10.76 -3.91
N CYS A 267 -12.53 10.57 -4.82
CA CYS A 267 -13.61 11.53 -5.04
C CYS A 267 -14.52 11.69 -3.81
N ASP A 268 -14.89 10.58 -3.17
CA ASP A 268 -15.66 10.59 -1.92
C ASP A 268 -14.88 11.27 -0.79
N ARG A 269 -13.55 11.08 -0.73
CA ARG A 269 -12.71 11.76 0.27
C ARG A 269 -12.67 13.28 0.04
N LEU A 270 -12.58 13.71 -1.20
CA LEU A 270 -12.55 15.13 -1.56
C LEU A 270 -13.92 15.79 -1.33
N ALA A 271 -15.01 15.09 -1.60
CA ALA A 271 -16.38 15.61 -1.47
C ALA A 271 -16.92 15.56 -0.03
N TYR A 272 -16.67 14.47 0.71
CA TYR A 272 -17.36 14.15 1.96
C TYR A 272 -16.44 13.92 3.15
N GLY A 273 -15.12 13.89 2.96
CA GLY A 273 -14.17 13.66 4.05
C GLY A 273 -14.15 14.80 5.06
N VAL A 274 -13.99 14.46 6.34
CA VAL A 274 -13.98 15.41 7.46
C VAL A 274 -12.59 15.49 8.08
N GLY A 275 -12.09 16.71 8.28
CA GLY A 275 -10.77 16.96 8.86
C GLY A 275 -9.63 16.51 7.93
N GLY A 276 -8.38 16.62 8.40
CA GLY A 276 -7.17 16.22 7.66
C GLY A 276 -6.87 17.05 6.42
N LEU A 277 -5.59 17.04 6.01
CA LEU A 277 -5.15 17.74 4.81
C LEU A 277 -5.36 16.86 3.58
N ASN A 278 -5.88 17.48 2.51
CA ASN A 278 -5.84 16.94 1.17
C ASN A 278 -4.71 17.65 0.42
N GLN A 279 -3.68 16.92 0.01
CA GLN A 279 -2.57 17.42 -0.78
C GLN A 279 -2.43 16.55 -2.02
N ILE A 280 -2.71 17.12 -3.19
CA ILE A 280 -2.50 16.46 -4.46
C ILE A 280 -1.70 17.43 -5.32
N GLU A 281 -0.48 17.05 -5.70
CA GLU A 281 0.43 17.92 -6.46
C GLU A 281 1.55 17.14 -7.15
N ASN A 282 2.13 17.70 -8.22
CA ASN A 282 3.27 17.12 -8.94
C ASN A 282 3.05 15.67 -9.42
N ASN A 283 1.83 15.32 -9.85
CA ASN A 283 1.57 14.02 -10.49
C ASN A 283 1.41 14.16 -12.02
N GLY A 284 1.10 13.05 -12.70
CA GLY A 284 0.88 13.02 -14.13
C GLY A 284 -0.39 13.77 -14.59
N PRO A 285 -0.50 14.09 -15.90
CA PRO A 285 -1.67 14.78 -16.45
C PRO A 285 -2.97 14.05 -16.14
N GLY A 286 -3.99 14.80 -15.75
CA GLY A 286 -5.25 14.24 -15.27
C GLY A 286 -5.30 14.01 -13.77
N CYS A 287 -4.19 14.18 -13.06
CA CYS A 287 -4.00 14.03 -11.63
C CYS A 287 -3.01 15.04 -11.06
N ALA A 288 -2.60 16.03 -11.87
CA ALA A 288 -1.41 16.83 -11.63
C ALA A 288 -1.48 17.57 -10.30
N ASP A 289 -2.67 18.06 -9.96
CA ASP A 289 -2.93 18.75 -8.72
C ASP A 289 -4.37 18.54 -8.20
N TYR A 290 -4.60 19.06 -6.98
CA TYR A 290 -5.89 19.03 -6.29
C TYR A 290 -7.07 19.52 -7.15
N TYR A 291 -6.90 20.61 -7.90
CA TYR A 291 -7.99 21.21 -8.66
C TYR A 291 -8.36 20.35 -9.87
N GLU A 292 -7.37 19.78 -10.56
CA GLU A 292 -7.61 18.87 -11.68
C GLU A 292 -8.39 17.63 -11.22
N VAL A 293 -8.02 17.04 -10.08
CA VAL A 293 -8.72 15.86 -9.54
C VAL A 293 -10.14 16.20 -9.12
N VAL A 294 -10.35 17.33 -8.42
CA VAL A 294 -11.71 17.77 -8.04
C VAL A 294 -12.58 17.96 -9.29
N HIS A 295 -12.06 18.59 -10.34
CA HIS A 295 -12.80 18.77 -11.59
C HIS A 295 -13.21 17.43 -12.22
N LYS A 296 -12.30 16.45 -12.25
CA LYS A 296 -12.62 15.09 -12.72
C LYS A 296 -13.63 14.36 -11.84
N CYS A 297 -13.55 14.53 -10.53
CA CYS A 297 -14.53 13.95 -9.62
C CYS A 297 -15.93 14.53 -9.82
N GLU A 298 -16.03 15.81 -10.17
CA GLU A 298 -17.32 16.46 -10.46
C GLU A 298 -17.94 16.02 -11.80
N SER A 299 -17.14 15.52 -12.75
CA SER A 299 -17.66 14.91 -13.97
C SER A 299 -18.26 13.52 -13.77
N ILE A 300 -18.14 12.92 -12.58
CA ILE A 300 -18.70 11.59 -12.25
C ILE A 300 -20.20 11.68 -11.84
N GLY A 301 -20.75 12.88 -11.67
CA GLY A 301 -22.14 13.09 -11.20
C GLY A 301 -23.22 13.22 -12.28
N VAL A 302 -22.84 13.17 -13.55
CA VAL A 302 -23.76 13.08 -14.68
C VAL A 302 -23.12 12.04 -15.56
N ASP A 303 -23.80 10.94 -15.88
CA ASP A 303 -23.42 10.17 -17.07
C ASP A 303 -23.21 11.20 -18.17
N GLU A 304 -21.97 11.47 -18.59
CA GLU A 304 -21.77 12.10 -19.89
C GLU A 304 -22.46 11.10 -20.83
N PRO A 305 -23.66 11.40 -21.36
CA PRO A 305 -24.14 10.58 -22.44
C PRO A 305 -23.05 10.76 -23.46
N SER A 306 -22.33 9.68 -23.80
CA SER A 306 -21.38 9.66 -24.89
C SER A 306 -21.99 10.55 -25.96
N LEU A 307 -21.39 11.72 -26.20
CA LEU A 307 -21.95 12.66 -27.16
C LEU A 307 -22.17 11.80 -28.41
N PRO A 308 -23.41 11.67 -28.92
CA PRO A 308 -23.55 11.06 -30.23
C PRO A 308 -22.53 11.76 -31.12
N GLU A 309 -21.81 11.03 -31.99
CA GLU A 309 -20.71 11.53 -32.86
C GLU A 309 -21.05 12.84 -33.64
N VAL A 310 -22.31 13.26 -33.56
CA VAL A 310 -22.96 14.43 -34.12
C VAL A 310 -22.61 15.76 -33.44
N PHE A 311 -22.38 15.83 -32.12
CA PHE A 311 -22.17 17.14 -31.45
C PHE A 311 -20.83 17.25 -30.73
N SER A 312 -20.04 18.27 -31.09
CA SER A 312 -18.80 18.70 -30.41
C SER A 312 -19.05 20.04 -29.69
N ILE A 313 -18.51 20.22 -28.49
CA ILE A 313 -18.66 21.46 -27.71
C ILE A 313 -17.29 21.95 -27.25
N ILE A 314 -16.86 23.09 -27.80
CA ILE A 314 -15.58 23.73 -27.50
C ILE A 314 -15.86 24.91 -26.56
N GLU A 315 -15.29 24.84 -25.35
CA GLU A 315 -15.35 25.92 -24.36
C GLU A 315 -14.03 26.67 -24.38
N ASN A 316 -14.09 28.01 -24.44
CA ASN A 316 -12.94 28.85 -24.15
C ASN A 316 -13.13 29.46 -22.74
N PRO A 317 -12.30 29.10 -21.74
CA PRO A 317 -12.45 29.55 -20.36
C PRO A 317 -12.38 31.06 -20.12
N ASP A 318 -11.93 31.84 -21.12
CA ASP A 318 -11.70 33.28 -21.01
C ASP A 318 -12.60 34.12 -21.95
N ASP A 319 -13.44 33.48 -22.76
CA ASP A 319 -14.37 34.18 -23.66
C ASP A 319 -15.83 33.96 -23.26
N ASP A 320 -16.65 35.01 -23.38
CA ASP A 320 -18.09 35.02 -23.10
C ASP A 320 -18.92 34.26 -24.17
N PHE A 321 -18.42 33.13 -24.69
CA PHE A 321 -19.13 32.29 -25.64
C PHE A 321 -18.79 30.81 -25.54
N ILE A 322 -19.72 29.97 -26.02
CA ILE A 322 -19.55 28.53 -26.22
C ILE A 322 -19.71 28.24 -27.71
N VAL A 323 -18.82 27.43 -28.29
CA VAL A 323 -18.92 26.98 -29.69
C VAL A 323 -19.51 25.58 -29.72
N ILE A 324 -20.46 25.37 -30.63
CA ILE A 324 -21.15 24.10 -30.87
C ILE A 324 -20.92 23.70 -32.32
N GLU A 325 -20.38 22.51 -32.54
CA GLU A 325 -20.26 21.89 -33.86
C GLU A 325 -21.27 20.73 -33.95
N ALA A 326 -22.19 20.79 -34.90
CA ALA A 326 -23.27 19.84 -35.13
C ALA A 326 -22.99 19.03 -36.40
N GLY A 327 -21.91 18.24 -36.40
CA GLY A 327 -21.39 17.49 -37.55
C GLY A 327 -22.48 16.75 -38.35
N ASN A 328 -22.53 17.01 -39.67
CA ASN A 328 -23.50 16.48 -40.64
C ASN A 328 -25.00 16.58 -40.23
N HIS A 329 -25.36 17.40 -39.24
CA HIS A 329 -26.74 17.53 -38.78
C HIS A 329 -27.53 18.45 -39.71
N SER A 330 -28.47 17.90 -40.47
CA SER A 330 -29.26 18.66 -41.46
C SER A 330 -30.54 19.31 -40.92
N ALA A 331 -30.92 19.05 -39.66
CA ALA A 331 -32.14 19.55 -39.05
C ALA A 331 -31.89 20.64 -38.00
N ALA A 332 -32.95 21.37 -37.64
CA ALA A 332 -32.87 22.37 -36.58
C ALA A 332 -32.68 21.70 -35.20
N TYR A 333 -31.84 22.30 -34.36
CA TYR A 333 -31.59 21.82 -33.00
C TYR A 333 -31.66 22.97 -31.99
N THR A 334 -32.10 22.67 -30.77
CA THR A 334 -32.17 23.63 -29.68
C THR A 334 -30.96 23.53 -28.77
N CYS A 335 -30.59 24.66 -28.17
CA CYS A 335 -29.58 24.74 -27.13
C CYS A 335 -30.16 25.52 -25.95
N ASP A 336 -30.37 24.82 -24.84
CA ASP A 336 -30.94 25.34 -23.62
C ASP A 336 -29.87 25.37 -22.53
N VAL A 337 -29.67 26.53 -21.89
CA VAL A 337 -28.78 26.63 -20.73
C VAL A 337 -29.63 26.71 -19.47
N TYR A 338 -29.31 25.89 -18.48
CA TYR A 338 -29.97 25.83 -17.18
C TYR A 338 -29.00 26.21 -16.07
N ASP A 339 -29.49 26.90 -15.04
CA ASP A 339 -28.77 27.03 -13.78
C ASP A 339 -28.88 25.74 -12.94
N LEU A 340 -28.09 25.64 -11.86
CA LEU A 340 -28.11 24.49 -10.95
C LEU A 340 -29.45 24.28 -10.22
N ARG A 341 -30.38 25.24 -10.27
CA ARG A 341 -31.74 25.09 -9.72
C ARG A 341 -32.72 24.56 -10.78
N GLY A 342 -32.22 24.17 -11.95
CA GLY A 342 -33.02 23.69 -13.07
C GLY A 342 -33.77 24.79 -13.82
N ARG A 343 -33.50 26.07 -13.55
CA ARG A 343 -34.14 27.17 -14.27
C ARG A 343 -33.42 27.40 -15.59
N ARG A 344 -34.17 27.39 -16.69
CA ARG A 344 -33.63 27.74 -18.00
C ARG A 344 -33.28 29.24 -18.06
N VAL A 345 -32.02 29.55 -18.29
CA VAL A 345 -31.48 30.92 -18.36
C VAL A 345 -31.18 31.36 -19.79
N LEU A 346 -30.93 30.43 -20.72
CA LEU A 346 -30.81 30.73 -22.16
C LEU A 346 -31.52 29.66 -22.98
N HIS A 347 -32.00 30.07 -24.15
CA HIS A 347 -32.56 29.22 -25.18
C HIS A 347 -32.15 29.75 -26.56
N ARG A 348 -31.63 28.88 -27.42
CA ARG A 348 -31.28 29.18 -28.81
C ARG A 348 -31.76 28.05 -29.72
N LEU A 349 -32.08 28.40 -30.95
CA LEU A 349 -32.40 27.47 -32.03
C LEU A 349 -31.38 27.69 -33.14
N PHE A 350 -30.76 26.62 -33.61
CA PHE A 350 -29.73 26.65 -34.64
C PHE A 350 -30.07 25.68 -35.78
N GLN A 351 -29.48 25.95 -36.94
CA GLN A 351 -29.60 25.13 -38.16
C GLN A 351 -28.27 24.93 -38.87
N GLU A 352 -27.25 25.72 -38.54
CA GLU A 352 -25.92 25.62 -39.17
C GLU A 352 -25.05 24.56 -38.48
N GLU A 353 -24.00 24.11 -39.15
CA GLU A 353 -23.06 23.12 -38.60
C GLU A 353 -22.21 23.67 -37.46
N THR A 354 -21.95 24.98 -37.42
CA THR A 354 -21.15 25.62 -36.36
C THR A 354 -21.88 26.84 -35.85
N ASN A 355 -22.15 26.88 -34.54
CA ASN A 355 -22.87 27.98 -33.91
C ASN A 355 -22.21 28.41 -32.61
N THR A 356 -22.40 29.67 -32.25
CA THR A 356 -21.89 30.23 -31.01
C THR A 356 -23.02 30.72 -30.10
N ILE A 357 -22.95 30.35 -28.81
CA ILE A 357 -23.83 30.88 -27.77
C ILE A 357 -23.05 31.88 -26.93
N SER A 358 -23.46 33.15 -26.92
CA SER A 358 -22.89 34.11 -25.97
C SER A 358 -23.37 33.82 -24.54
N THR A 359 -22.41 33.76 -23.61
CA THR A 359 -22.59 33.59 -22.17
C THR A 359 -22.31 34.88 -21.39
N ALA A 360 -22.07 36.01 -22.06
CA ALA A 360 -21.75 37.32 -21.44
C ALA A 360 -22.81 37.80 -20.43
N SER A 361 -24.07 37.42 -20.66
CA SER A 361 -25.20 37.80 -19.79
C SER A 361 -25.36 36.90 -18.57
N LEU A 362 -24.62 35.79 -18.49
CA LEU A 362 -24.63 34.89 -17.35
C LEU A 362 -23.74 35.44 -16.23
N ARG A 363 -24.19 35.25 -15.00
CA ARG A 363 -23.36 35.57 -13.82
C ARG A 363 -22.31 34.46 -13.66
N SER A 364 -21.23 34.76 -12.93
CA SER A 364 -20.28 33.74 -12.53
C SER A 364 -20.98 32.59 -11.80
N GLY A 365 -20.71 31.35 -12.20
CA GLY A 365 -21.38 30.17 -11.69
C GLY A 365 -21.40 28.99 -12.65
N ILE A 366 -21.98 27.89 -12.20
CA ILE A 366 -22.08 26.63 -12.95
C ILE A 366 -23.42 26.56 -13.68
N TYR A 367 -23.37 26.09 -14.92
CA TYR A 367 -24.53 25.94 -15.80
C TYR A 367 -24.52 24.58 -16.51
N LEU A 368 -25.69 24.14 -16.96
CA LEU A 368 -25.87 22.96 -17.80
C LEU A 368 -26.36 23.39 -19.18
N LEU A 369 -25.61 23.09 -20.22
CA LEU A 369 -26.02 23.22 -21.62
C LEU A 369 -26.66 21.90 -22.07
N ARG A 370 -27.90 21.96 -22.55
CA ARG A 370 -28.61 20.86 -23.18
C ARG A 370 -28.82 21.18 -24.66
N ILE A 371 -28.34 20.29 -25.53
CA ILE A 371 -28.54 20.36 -26.98
C ILE A 371 -29.56 19.29 -27.36
N GLN A 372 -30.55 19.60 -28.20
CA GLN A 372 -31.58 18.65 -28.61
C GLN A 372 -31.95 18.81 -30.09
N GLY A 373 -31.84 17.73 -30.88
CA GLY A 373 -32.13 17.69 -32.32
C GLY A 373 -32.38 16.26 -32.79
N ASP A 374 -33.30 16.05 -33.75
CA ASP A 374 -33.60 14.75 -34.38
C ASP A 374 -33.78 13.55 -33.44
N GLY A 375 -34.44 13.78 -32.30
CA GLY A 375 -34.70 12.74 -31.29
C GLY A 375 -33.48 12.39 -30.43
N GLN A 376 -32.33 13.03 -30.67
CA GLN A 376 -31.12 12.93 -29.87
C GLN A 376 -30.97 14.16 -28.96
N TYR A 377 -30.21 14.00 -27.89
CA TYR A 377 -29.82 15.11 -27.04
C TYR A 377 -28.43 14.89 -26.45
N ALA A 378 -27.77 15.99 -26.13
CA ALA A 378 -26.50 16.06 -25.43
C ALA A 378 -26.63 16.99 -24.22
N VAL A 379 -25.93 16.69 -23.14
CA VAL A 379 -25.87 17.58 -21.97
C VAL A 379 -24.41 17.76 -21.58
N LYS A 380 -23.99 19.02 -21.39
CA LYS A 380 -22.64 19.37 -20.93
C LYS A 380 -22.71 20.41 -19.81
N LYS A 381 -21.92 20.22 -18.77
CA LYS A 381 -21.73 21.20 -17.68
C LYS A 381 -20.60 22.17 -18.07
N PHE A 382 -20.80 23.47 -17.84
CA PHE A 382 -19.75 24.48 -18.04
C PHE A 382 -19.72 25.49 -16.88
N CYS A 383 -18.58 26.17 -16.71
CA CYS A 383 -18.38 27.17 -15.66
C CYS A 383 -18.20 28.56 -16.28
N LYS A 384 -19.01 29.54 -15.86
CA LYS A 384 -18.80 30.96 -16.16
C LYS A 384 -17.94 31.58 -15.07
N LYS A 385 -16.76 32.09 -15.44
CA LYS A 385 -15.94 32.94 -14.57
C LYS A 385 -16.56 34.33 -14.43
#